data_AF-A0A7X7NIX7-F1
#
_entry.id   AF-A0A7X7NIX7-F1
#
_cell.length_a   1.000
_cell.length_b   1.000
_cell.length_c   1.000
_cell.angle_alpha   90.00
_cell.angle_beta   90.00
_cell.angle_gamma   90.00
#
_symmetry.space_group_name_H-M   'P 1'
#
loop_
_entity.id
_entity.type
_entity.pdbx_description
1 polymer ?
#
loop_
_entity_poly.entity_id
_entity_poly.type
_entity_poly.pdbx_seq_one_letter_code
_entity_poly.pdbx_strand_id
1 'polypeptide(L)'
;MYRSSLLIKHPFLILLALTVASAQPPKTISYNGKDYYINGINVPWNAFGSDAGTHYEWGPLYDPDFFTTFFKECKAYGVNCVRLWIHCDGRSSPEFDEKGFVTGLDDNFLSDLEDLFSIAADNNVMVMPCLWSFDMTKDFTSTAGKYAGMHADLIQDTAKTRSYLNNALIPMIKRFANTCNLLAWEVINEPEWSIEGPGTTTQLVKDKEMARFCAMIAEAVHLHSDKMVTVGSACLKWHSTKQPPAEAHYWNDTFLQSAYNSPEAYLDFYQVHYYDWMYNPDWGYDPFQIGKSPSYWELDKPAIVGESPAMTGKYTVEQMVSNAYENGYAGIMPWSYFANDGYGTWDNSKEALKAFRDAHASMVDFKCTSTDVSPEKKPAQGNIDRSFKGNNEIRLFDMQGRMVFRGPADRDIKDLNTGNLSGKVLIFQISGPDGRLIKAGRYLQKSQVTSRKSCVCELNLS
;
A
#
# COMPACT_ATOMS: atom_id res chain seq x y z
N MET A 1 -60.05 -63.50 24.63
CA MET A 1 -59.06 -63.62 23.53
C MET A 1 -58.55 -62.21 23.22
N TYR A 2 -57.25 -61.98 23.43
CA TYR A 2 -56.31 -61.19 22.58
C TYR A 2 -56.93 -60.11 21.68
N ARG A 3 -56.62 -58.79 21.73
CA ARG A 3 -55.36 -58.01 21.62
C ARG A 3 -55.82 -56.52 21.59
N SER A 4 -55.09 -55.43 21.78
CA SER A 4 -53.76 -55.06 22.25
C SER A 4 -53.82 -53.53 22.37
N SER A 5 -53.49 -52.95 23.51
CA SER A 5 -53.26 -51.52 23.67
C SER A 5 -51.77 -51.22 23.53
N LEU A 6 -51.37 -50.55 22.44
CA LEU A 6 -50.02 -50.02 22.26
C LEU A 6 -50.10 -48.49 22.29
N LEU A 7 -49.83 -47.90 23.46
CA LEU A 7 -49.56 -46.47 23.62
C LEU A 7 -48.05 -46.27 23.56
N ILE A 8 -47.55 -45.87 22.39
CA ILE A 8 -46.15 -45.47 22.21
C ILE A 8 -45.99 -44.08 22.82
N LYS A 9 -45.29 -43.97 23.94
CA LYS A 9 -44.80 -42.69 24.47
C LYS A 9 -43.61 -42.25 23.61
N HIS A 10 -43.76 -41.19 22.84
CA HIS A 10 -42.61 -40.47 22.26
C HIS A 10 -42.00 -39.56 23.33
N PRO A 11 -40.70 -39.69 23.66
CA PRO A 11 -40.02 -38.64 24.40
C PRO A 11 -39.79 -37.48 23.42
N PHE A 12 -40.35 -36.31 23.75
CA PHE A 12 -39.95 -35.05 23.13
C PHE A 12 -38.47 -34.82 23.40
N LEU A 13 -37.64 -35.03 22.38
CA LEU A 13 -36.25 -34.60 22.39
C LEU A 13 -36.26 -33.08 22.22
N ILE A 14 -36.09 -32.34 23.32
CA ILE A 14 -35.85 -30.90 23.27
C ILE A 14 -34.44 -30.73 22.70
N LEU A 15 -34.34 -30.42 21.41
CA LEU A 15 -33.11 -29.97 20.78
C LEU A 15 -32.79 -28.59 21.36
N LEU A 16 -31.90 -28.54 22.34
CA LEU A 16 -31.35 -27.28 22.83
C LEU A 16 -30.52 -26.70 21.68
N ALA A 17 -31.06 -25.69 20.99
CA ALA A 17 -30.28 -24.88 20.07
C ALA A 17 -29.23 -24.14 20.89
N LEU A 18 -28.01 -24.67 20.94
CA LEU A 18 -26.84 -23.91 21.36
C LEU A 18 -26.69 -22.77 20.35
N THR A 19 -27.12 -21.58 20.74
CA THR A 19 -26.68 -20.34 20.09
C THR A 19 -25.17 -20.29 20.27
N VAL A 20 -24.43 -20.73 19.25
CA VAL A 20 -23.01 -20.45 19.16
C VAL A 20 -22.93 -18.93 18.99
N ALA A 21 -22.71 -18.21 20.08
CA ALA A 21 -22.33 -16.81 19.97
C ALA A 21 -21.08 -16.79 19.08
N SER A 22 -21.16 -16.14 17.93
CA SER A 22 -19.99 -15.96 17.06
C SER A 22 -18.91 -15.31 17.91
N ALA A 23 -17.77 -15.99 18.08
CA ALA A 23 -16.66 -15.43 18.82
C ALA A 23 -16.21 -14.15 18.10
N GLN A 24 -15.88 -13.11 18.86
CA GLN A 24 -15.34 -11.89 18.26
C GLN A 24 -14.06 -12.25 17.49
N PRO A 25 -13.84 -11.70 16.28
CA PRO A 25 -12.56 -11.84 15.61
C PRO A 25 -11.41 -11.38 16.51
N PRO A 26 -10.23 -12.01 16.39
CA PRO A 26 -9.07 -11.59 17.17
C PRO A 26 -8.72 -10.11 16.92
N LYS A 27 -8.41 -9.40 18.01
CA LYS A 27 -7.90 -8.01 17.98
C LYS A 27 -6.39 -7.93 17.69
N THR A 28 -5.83 -8.96 17.07
CA THR A 28 -4.41 -9.12 16.75
C THR A 28 -4.27 -10.01 15.52
N ILE A 29 -3.17 -9.85 14.80
CA ILE A 29 -2.73 -10.73 13.71
C ILE A 29 -1.72 -11.73 14.27
N SER A 30 -1.97 -13.03 14.08
CA SER A 30 -1.00 -14.08 14.43
C SER A 30 0.07 -14.19 13.34
N TYR A 31 1.32 -13.89 13.67
CA TYR A 31 2.44 -13.92 12.74
C TYR A 31 3.67 -14.54 13.41
N ASN A 32 4.30 -15.53 12.76
CA ASN A 32 5.49 -16.24 13.27
C ASN A 32 5.39 -16.68 14.74
N GLY A 33 4.21 -17.19 15.14
CA GLY A 33 3.97 -17.73 16.49
C GLY A 33 3.73 -16.68 17.58
N LYS A 34 3.54 -15.39 17.22
CA LYS A 34 3.15 -14.33 18.14
C LYS A 34 1.95 -13.55 17.59
N ASP A 35 1.10 -13.12 18.49
CA ASP A 35 -0.01 -12.21 18.18
C ASP A 35 0.45 -10.75 18.25
N TYR A 36 0.22 -10.01 17.16
CA TYR A 36 0.58 -8.61 17.04
C TYR A 36 -0.65 -7.73 16.87
N TYR A 37 -0.68 -6.60 17.58
CA TYR A 37 -1.50 -5.47 17.15
C TYR A 37 -0.68 -4.68 16.13
N ILE A 38 -1.24 -4.45 14.94
CA ILE A 38 -0.55 -3.70 13.89
C ILE A 38 -0.62 -2.21 14.24
N ASN A 39 0.48 -1.68 14.78
CA ASN A 39 0.68 -0.25 15.02
C ASN A 39 1.50 0.27 13.85
N GLY A 40 0.83 0.56 12.74
CA GLY A 40 1.48 0.77 11.46
C GLY A 40 1.44 2.20 10.95
N ILE A 41 1.99 2.41 9.75
CA ILE A 41 1.91 3.66 9.00
C ILE A 41 1.91 3.36 7.50
N ASN A 42 1.21 4.18 6.72
CA ASN A 42 1.35 4.19 5.27
C ASN A 42 2.58 5.02 4.86
N VAL A 43 3.52 4.43 4.13
CA VAL A 43 4.41 5.14 3.22
C VAL A 43 4.01 4.71 1.82
N PRO A 44 2.93 5.29 1.28
CA PRO A 44 2.31 4.67 0.12
C PRO A 44 3.25 4.70 -1.08
N TRP A 45 4.14 5.69 -1.13
CA TRP A 45 5.32 5.72 -1.98
C TRP A 45 6.30 6.80 -1.50
N ASN A 46 7.54 6.67 -1.96
CA ASN A 46 8.49 7.76 -2.09
C ASN A 46 8.61 8.24 -3.55
N ALA A 47 8.46 7.32 -4.50
CA ALA A 47 8.30 7.54 -5.93
C ALA A 47 7.18 6.64 -6.46
N PHE A 48 6.00 7.23 -6.68
CA PHE A 48 4.77 6.50 -7.03
C PHE A 48 5.01 5.50 -8.17
N GLY A 49 4.71 4.21 -7.93
CA GLY A 49 4.86 3.11 -8.89
C GLY A 49 6.29 2.89 -9.37
N SER A 50 7.29 3.45 -8.70
CA SER A 50 8.70 3.50 -9.14
C SER A 50 9.71 3.34 -8.00
N ASP A 51 9.25 2.92 -6.82
CA ASP A 51 10.10 2.63 -5.65
C ASP A 51 10.78 1.25 -5.75
N ALA A 52 10.57 0.50 -6.82
CA ALA A 52 11.35 -0.67 -7.17
C ALA A 52 11.37 -0.81 -8.70
N GLY A 53 12.53 -1.18 -9.25
CA GLY A 53 12.68 -1.39 -10.68
C GLY A 53 12.96 -0.11 -11.47
N THR A 54 12.74 -0.19 -12.78
CA THR A 54 13.20 0.85 -13.73
C THR A 54 12.05 1.36 -14.59
N HIS A 55 11.66 2.62 -14.42
CA HIS A 55 10.70 3.22 -15.34
C HIS A 55 11.34 3.44 -16.72
N TYR A 56 10.71 2.98 -17.79
CA TYR A 56 11.31 2.98 -19.14
C TYR A 56 11.70 4.37 -19.67
N GLU A 57 11.01 5.43 -19.26
CA GLU A 57 11.39 6.82 -19.57
C GLU A 57 12.21 7.48 -18.45
N TRP A 58 11.99 7.10 -17.19
CA TRP A 58 12.48 7.87 -16.03
C TRP A 58 13.67 7.22 -15.36
N GLY A 59 14.12 6.05 -15.83
CA GLY A 59 15.17 5.27 -15.22
C GLY A 59 14.79 4.74 -13.83
N PRO A 60 15.78 4.26 -13.07
CA PRO A 60 15.57 3.76 -11.72
C PRO A 60 15.38 4.92 -10.73
N LEU A 61 14.35 4.83 -9.89
CA LEU A 61 14.00 5.87 -8.90
C LEU A 61 14.03 5.39 -7.45
N TYR A 62 14.41 4.12 -7.22
CA TYR A 62 14.61 3.58 -5.88
C TYR A 62 15.63 4.40 -5.07
N ASP A 63 15.29 4.70 -3.81
CA ASP A 63 16.05 5.59 -2.92
C ASP A 63 16.32 4.91 -1.57
N PRO A 64 17.44 4.18 -1.42
CA PRO A 64 17.74 3.44 -0.19
C PRO A 64 18.02 4.36 1.00
N ASP A 65 18.46 5.60 0.79
CA ASP A 65 18.71 6.57 1.86
C ASP A 65 17.39 7.08 2.46
N PHE A 66 16.39 7.31 1.62
CA PHE A 66 15.02 7.62 2.07
C PHE A 66 14.49 6.47 2.95
N PHE A 67 14.50 5.24 2.45
CA PHE A 67 13.96 4.09 3.19
C PHE A 67 14.75 3.82 4.47
N THR A 68 16.07 3.99 4.46
CA THR A 68 16.91 3.88 5.66
C THR A 68 16.51 4.90 6.73
N THR A 69 16.24 6.14 6.34
CA THR A 69 15.80 7.19 7.27
C THR A 69 14.40 6.89 7.79
N PHE A 70 13.48 6.58 6.89
CA PHE A 70 12.09 6.27 7.20
C PHE A 70 11.94 5.10 8.17
N PHE A 71 12.60 3.96 7.92
CA PHE A 71 12.48 2.78 8.80
C PHE A 71 13.15 2.99 10.16
N LYS A 72 14.20 3.82 10.25
CA LYS A 72 14.76 4.25 11.55
C LYS A 72 13.76 5.06 12.36
N GLU A 73 13.03 5.96 11.72
CA GLU A 73 11.97 6.73 12.39
C GLU A 73 10.82 5.83 12.82
N CYS A 74 10.38 4.90 11.97
CA CYS A 74 9.37 3.90 12.31
C CYS A 74 9.72 3.17 13.62
N LYS A 75 10.94 2.64 13.71
CA LYS A 75 11.45 1.98 14.91
C LYS A 75 11.43 2.90 16.13
N ALA A 76 11.91 4.14 15.98
CA ALA A 76 12.00 5.10 17.07
C ALA A 76 10.61 5.45 17.66
N TYR A 77 9.60 5.52 16.80
CA TYR A 77 8.23 5.91 17.15
C TYR A 77 7.27 4.73 17.30
N GLY A 78 7.80 3.50 17.43
CA GLY A 78 7.00 2.33 17.79
C GLY A 78 6.10 1.79 16.68
N VAL A 79 6.40 2.13 15.41
CA VAL A 79 5.76 1.52 14.25
C VAL A 79 6.32 0.11 14.07
N ASN A 80 5.44 -0.89 13.96
CA ASN A 80 5.84 -2.29 13.76
C ASN A 80 5.53 -2.82 12.36
N CYS A 81 4.73 -2.10 11.56
CA CYS A 81 4.39 -2.49 10.20
C CYS A 81 4.26 -1.28 9.28
N VAL A 82 4.72 -1.42 8.05
CA VAL A 82 4.63 -0.40 7.01
C VAL A 82 3.85 -0.92 5.83
N ARG A 83 2.88 -0.13 5.36
CA ARG A 83 2.17 -0.36 4.10
C ARG A 83 2.81 0.49 3.00
N LEU A 84 3.21 -0.15 1.90
CA LEU A 84 3.95 0.45 0.77
C LEU A 84 3.40 -0.05 -0.56
N TRP A 85 3.11 0.83 -1.51
CA TRP A 85 2.62 0.43 -2.83
C TRP A 85 3.77 0.10 -3.79
N ILE A 86 3.57 -0.91 -4.64
CA ILE A 86 4.62 -1.49 -5.49
C ILE A 86 4.41 -1.14 -6.97
N HIS A 87 3.46 -1.81 -7.65
CA HIS A 87 3.17 -1.57 -9.07
C HIS A 87 2.30 -0.35 -9.27
N CYS A 88 1.45 -0.02 -8.28
CA CYS A 88 0.47 1.07 -8.33
C CYS A 88 -0.42 1.01 -9.57
N ASP A 89 -0.10 1.80 -10.60
CA ASP A 89 -0.82 1.91 -11.87
C ASP A 89 -0.11 1.18 -13.03
N GLY A 90 0.97 0.46 -12.77
CA GLY A 90 1.71 -0.29 -13.79
C GLY A 90 2.76 0.52 -14.54
N ARG A 91 3.04 1.79 -14.16
CA ARG A 91 3.91 2.68 -14.95
C ARG A 91 5.36 2.19 -15.10
N SER A 92 5.92 1.59 -14.06
CA SER A 92 7.31 1.09 -14.07
C SER A 92 7.42 -0.42 -13.95
N SER A 93 6.42 -1.06 -13.36
CA SER A 93 6.43 -2.50 -13.14
C SER A 93 4.99 -3.03 -13.07
N PRO A 94 4.73 -4.26 -13.52
CA PRO A 94 5.66 -5.15 -14.23
C PRO A 94 5.91 -4.71 -15.69
N GLU A 95 6.67 -5.50 -16.45
CA GLU A 95 6.90 -5.27 -17.88
C GLU A 95 5.75 -5.84 -18.73
N PHE A 96 5.35 -5.12 -19.78
CA PHE A 96 4.24 -5.51 -20.66
C PHE A 96 4.65 -5.58 -22.14
N ASP A 97 4.14 -6.59 -22.85
CA ASP A 97 4.18 -6.64 -24.31
C ASP A 97 3.15 -5.69 -24.96
N GLU A 98 3.19 -5.58 -26.29
CA GLU A 98 2.26 -4.71 -27.05
C GLU A 98 0.79 -5.12 -26.94
N LYS A 99 0.50 -6.32 -26.45
CA LYS A 99 -0.86 -6.85 -26.27
C LYS A 99 -1.33 -6.77 -24.82
N GLY A 100 -0.52 -6.23 -23.91
CA GLY A 100 -0.84 -6.13 -22.49
C GLY A 100 -0.63 -7.43 -21.71
N PHE A 101 0.13 -8.39 -22.24
CA PHE A 101 0.59 -9.53 -21.43
C PHE A 101 1.83 -9.11 -20.64
N VAL A 102 1.88 -9.53 -19.37
CA VAL A 102 3.06 -9.29 -18.54
C VAL A 102 4.17 -10.22 -18.99
N THR A 103 5.35 -9.68 -19.26
CA THR A 103 6.52 -10.41 -19.76
C THR A 103 7.55 -10.70 -18.67
N GLY A 104 7.54 -9.95 -17.57
CA GLY A 104 8.51 -10.14 -16.49
C GLY A 104 8.59 -8.97 -15.52
N LEU A 105 9.68 -8.95 -14.77
CA LEU A 105 10.17 -7.84 -13.96
C LEU A 105 11.52 -7.42 -14.52
N ASP A 106 11.86 -6.14 -14.45
CA ASP A 106 13.18 -5.68 -14.87
C ASP A 106 14.28 -6.13 -13.90
N ASP A 107 15.53 -6.08 -14.36
CA ASP A 107 16.69 -6.61 -13.64
C ASP A 107 16.93 -5.92 -12.28
N ASN A 108 16.45 -4.69 -12.05
CA ASN A 108 16.61 -3.99 -10.78
C ASN A 108 15.54 -4.37 -9.75
N PHE A 109 14.34 -4.73 -10.20
CA PHE A 109 13.14 -4.78 -9.37
C PHE A 109 13.29 -5.66 -8.12
N LEU A 110 13.70 -6.92 -8.28
CA LEU A 110 13.80 -7.85 -7.15
C LEU A 110 14.89 -7.44 -6.15
N SER A 111 16.00 -6.88 -6.64
CA SER A 111 17.09 -6.43 -5.78
C SER A 111 16.75 -5.16 -5.00
N ASP A 112 15.94 -4.26 -5.55
CA ASP A 112 15.50 -3.05 -4.85
C ASP A 112 14.50 -3.40 -3.73
N LEU A 113 13.58 -4.35 -3.98
CA LEU A 113 12.70 -4.88 -2.93
C LEU A 113 13.47 -5.64 -1.84
N GLU A 114 14.52 -6.37 -2.21
CA GLU A 114 15.39 -7.07 -1.26
C GLU A 114 16.09 -6.10 -0.30
N ASP A 115 16.67 -5.02 -0.83
CA ASP A 115 17.29 -3.98 -0.02
C ASP A 115 16.26 -3.30 0.90
N LEU A 116 15.05 -3.02 0.39
CA LEU A 116 13.96 -2.46 1.18
C LEU A 116 13.56 -3.38 2.35
N PHE A 117 13.34 -4.67 2.10
CA PHE A 117 13.00 -5.62 3.16
C PHE A 117 14.14 -5.77 4.17
N SER A 118 15.40 -5.74 3.72
CA SER A 118 16.58 -5.78 4.59
C SER A 118 16.65 -4.56 5.51
N ILE A 119 16.48 -3.35 4.97
CA ILE A 119 16.46 -2.10 5.75
C ILE A 119 15.34 -2.14 6.79
N ALA A 120 14.15 -2.63 6.42
CA ALA A 120 13.03 -2.78 7.34
C ALA A 120 13.33 -3.81 8.44
N ALA A 121 13.96 -4.94 8.11
CA ALA A 121 14.33 -6.00 9.05
C ALA A 121 15.35 -5.50 10.09
N ASP A 122 16.38 -4.75 9.66
CA ASP A 122 17.36 -4.12 10.55
C ASP A 122 16.71 -3.16 11.57
N ASN A 123 15.56 -2.62 11.18
CA ASN A 123 14.78 -1.73 12.02
C ASN A 123 13.66 -2.43 12.81
N ASN A 124 13.53 -3.75 12.72
CA ASN A 124 12.44 -4.53 13.33
C ASN A 124 11.06 -4.02 12.92
N VAL A 125 10.89 -3.74 11.62
CA VAL A 125 9.61 -3.28 11.06
C VAL A 125 9.16 -4.29 10.00
N MET A 126 7.92 -4.75 10.13
CA MET A 126 7.24 -5.55 9.13
C MET A 126 6.84 -4.69 7.93
N VAL A 127 6.69 -5.31 6.77
CA VAL A 127 6.28 -4.65 5.54
C VAL A 127 5.10 -5.43 4.96
N MET A 128 4.08 -4.68 4.55
CA MET A 128 2.91 -5.13 3.81
C MET A 128 2.93 -4.43 2.43
N PRO A 129 3.59 -5.02 1.43
CA PRO A 129 3.54 -4.51 0.06
C PRO A 129 2.11 -4.60 -0.50
N CYS A 130 1.60 -3.47 -1.00
CA CYS A 130 0.38 -3.38 -1.79
C CYS A 130 0.74 -3.42 -3.28
N LEU A 131 0.36 -4.49 -3.97
CA LEU A 131 0.78 -4.75 -5.34
C LEU A 131 0.21 -3.70 -6.28
N TRP A 132 -1.11 -3.55 -6.32
CA TRP A 132 -1.81 -2.65 -7.23
C TRP A 132 -2.56 -1.54 -6.51
N SER A 133 -2.91 -0.47 -7.22
CA SER A 133 -3.93 0.49 -6.80
C SER A 133 -5.04 0.54 -7.83
N PHE A 134 -6.24 0.97 -7.45
CA PHE A 134 -7.31 1.33 -8.38
C PHE A 134 -6.86 2.30 -9.48
N ASP A 135 -5.76 3.04 -9.26
CA ASP A 135 -5.08 3.85 -10.29
C ASP A 135 -4.73 3.05 -11.56
N MET A 136 -4.57 1.72 -11.48
CA MET A 136 -4.32 0.86 -12.64
C MET A 136 -5.43 0.93 -13.70
N THR A 137 -6.64 1.38 -13.34
CA THR A 137 -7.76 1.55 -14.28
C THR A 137 -8.07 3.02 -14.60
N LYS A 138 -7.22 3.96 -14.19
CA LYS A 138 -7.25 5.37 -14.64
C LYS A 138 -6.43 5.54 -15.92
N ASP A 139 -6.51 6.71 -16.55
CA ASP A 139 -5.63 7.07 -17.67
C ASP A 139 -4.59 8.10 -17.25
N PHE A 140 -3.35 7.65 -17.07
CA PHE A 140 -2.18 8.51 -16.87
C PHE A 140 -1.19 8.40 -18.03
N THR A 141 -1.59 7.82 -19.16
CA THR A 141 -0.68 7.48 -20.27
C THR A 141 0.01 8.70 -20.87
N SER A 142 -0.68 9.84 -20.87
CA SER A 142 -0.16 11.13 -21.35
C SER A 142 0.83 11.81 -20.39
N THR A 143 0.81 11.47 -19.11
CA THR A 143 1.63 12.12 -18.08
C THR A 143 2.73 11.22 -17.54
N ALA A 144 2.48 9.93 -17.40
CA ALA A 144 3.36 9.00 -16.70
C ALA A 144 3.86 7.84 -17.57
N GLY A 145 3.76 7.99 -18.89
CA GLY A 145 4.21 6.98 -19.85
C GLY A 145 3.10 6.00 -20.24
N LYS A 146 3.29 5.32 -21.37
CA LYS A 146 2.26 4.51 -22.06
C LYS A 146 1.70 3.35 -21.23
N TYR A 147 2.36 2.97 -20.13
CA TYR A 147 1.94 1.90 -19.22
C TYR A 147 1.30 2.43 -17.93
N ALA A 148 1.15 3.75 -17.75
CA ALA A 148 0.56 4.31 -16.55
C ALA A 148 -0.97 4.27 -16.59
N GLY A 149 -1.55 3.23 -15.97
CA GLY A 149 -2.97 2.96 -15.96
C GLY A 149 -3.47 2.21 -17.21
N MET A 150 -4.78 2.22 -17.41
CA MET A 150 -5.48 1.57 -18.53
C MET A 150 -5.36 0.03 -18.58
N HIS A 151 -5.15 -0.62 -17.43
CA HIS A 151 -4.95 -2.07 -17.26
C HIS A 151 -6.21 -2.83 -16.80
N ALA A 152 -7.42 -2.37 -17.10
CA ALA A 152 -8.63 -3.13 -16.74
C ALA A 152 -8.67 -4.53 -17.40
N ASP A 153 -8.00 -4.69 -18.54
CA ASP A 153 -7.85 -5.97 -19.23
C ASP A 153 -7.00 -6.99 -18.44
N LEU A 154 -6.06 -6.54 -17.61
CA LEU A 154 -5.31 -7.41 -16.69
C LEU A 154 -6.23 -8.07 -15.65
N ILE A 155 -7.31 -7.38 -15.29
CA ILE A 155 -8.36 -7.86 -14.38
C ILE A 155 -9.40 -8.70 -15.14
N GLN A 156 -9.82 -8.25 -16.32
CA GLN A 156 -10.91 -8.86 -17.12
C GLN A 156 -10.49 -10.14 -17.86
N ASP A 157 -9.25 -10.21 -18.35
CA ASP A 157 -8.74 -11.35 -19.13
C ASP A 157 -7.87 -12.27 -18.26
N THR A 158 -8.39 -13.47 -17.97
CA THR A 158 -7.68 -14.48 -17.18
C THR A 158 -6.32 -14.89 -17.77
N ALA A 159 -6.13 -14.80 -19.10
CA ALA A 159 -4.85 -15.10 -19.72
C ALA A 159 -3.81 -14.02 -19.39
N LYS A 160 -4.23 -12.75 -19.34
CA LYS A 160 -3.38 -11.63 -18.91
C LYS A 160 -3.07 -11.73 -17.42
N THR A 161 -4.08 -11.97 -16.58
CA THR A 161 -3.87 -12.24 -15.15
C THR A 161 -2.83 -13.36 -14.96
N ARG A 162 -2.95 -14.49 -15.67
CA ARG A 162 -1.97 -15.60 -15.58
C ARG A 162 -0.57 -15.21 -16.03
N SER A 163 -0.43 -14.34 -17.04
CA SER A 163 0.91 -13.86 -17.42
C SER A 163 1.55 -13.02 -16.32
N TYR A 164 0.78 -12.17 -15.62
CA TYR A 164 1.25 -11.47 -14.43
C TYR A 164 1.66 -12.43 -13.32
N LEU A 165 0.80 -13.41 -13.00
CA LEU A 165 1.11 -14.39 -11.96
C LEU A 165 2.42 -15.12 -12.25
N ASN A 166 2.57 -15.65 -13.46
CA ASN A 166 3.71 -16.50 -13.81
C ASN A 166 5.02 -15.70 -13.97
N ASN A 167 4.95 -14.51 -14.56
CA ASN A 167 6.15 -13.79 -14.98
C ASN A 167 6.58 -12.71 -13.98
N ALA A 168 5.71 -12.29 -13.05
CA ALA A 168 6.04 -11.28 -12.05
C ALA A 168 5.78 -11.76 -10.61
N LEU A 169 4.52 -12.07 -10.27
CA LEU A 169 4.14 -12.32 -8.87
C LEU A 169 4.78 -13.58 -8.28
N ILE A 170 4.70 -14.73 -8.96
CA ILE A 170 5.29 -15.98 -8.45
C ILE A 170 6.82 -15.87 -8.27
N PRO A 171 7.58 -15.25 -9.18
CA PRO A 171 8.98 -14.89 -8.94
C PRO A 171 9.19 -14.07 -7.66
N MET A 172 8.36 -13.05 -7.39
CA MET A 172 8.42 -12.26 -6.15
C MET A 172 8.16 -13.12 -4.92
N ILE A 173 7.06 -13.89 -4.93
CA ILE A 173 6.68 -14.77 -3.81
C ILE A 173 7.83 -15.72 -3.47
N LYS A 174 8.39 -16.40 -4.48
CA LYS A 174 9.50 -17.34 -4.28
C LYS A 174 10.76 -16.65 -3.76
N ARG A 175 11.06 -15.43 -4.24
CA ARG A 175 12.23 -14.66 -3.78
C ARG A 175 12.10 -14.27 -2.31
N PHE A 176 10.90 -13.95 -1.83
CA PHE A 176 10.66 -13.40 -0.50
C PHE A 176 9.92 -14.34 0.47
N ALA A 177 9.77 -15.62 0.12
CA ALA A 177 9.03 -16.60 0.93
C ALA A 177 9.56 -16.70 2.37
N ASN A 178 10.87 -16.59 2.58
CA ASN A 178 11.50 -16.71 3.89
C ASN A 178 11.78 -15.35 4.56
N THR A 179 11.32 -14.25 3.98
CA THR A 179 11.51 -12.90 4.55
C THR A 179 10.75 -12.79 5.87
N CYS A 180 11.49 -12.63 6.97
CA CYS A 180 10.98 -12.64 8.35
C CYS A 180 9.98 -11.52 8.67
N ASN A 181 10.06 -10.42 7.91
CA ASN A 181 9.34 -9.18 8.13
C ASN A 181 8.39 -8.86 6.96
N LEU A 182 8.14 -9.81 6.07
CA LEU A 182 7.04 -9.72 5.10
C LEU A 182 5.78 -10.24 5.78
N LEU A 183 4.90 -9.32 6.21
CA LEU A 183 3.67 -9.66 6.93
C LEU A 183 2.65 -10.31 6.00
N ALA A 184 2.32 -9.59 4.92
CA ALA A 184 1.28 -9.97 3.97
C ALA A 184 1.52 -9.31 2.62
N TRP A 185 0.98 -9.91 1.55
CA TRP A 185 0.78 -9.25 0.27
C TRP A 185 -0.61 -8.66 0.23
N GLU A 186 -0.71 -7.34 0.11
CA GLU A 186 -1.98 -6.71 -0.22
C GLU A 186 -2.15 -6.70 -1.74
N VAL A 187 -3.28 -7.24 -2.22
CA VAL A 187 -3.48 -7.42 -3.66
C VAL A 187 -3.68 -6.08 -4.37
N ILE A 188 -4.57 -5.25 -3.83
CA ILE A 188 -4.96 -4.01 -4.46
C ILE A 188 -5.52 -3.02 -3.43
N ASN A 189 -5.11 -1.76 -3.56
CA ASN A 189 -5.66 -0.61 -2.87
C ASN A 189 -6.97 -0.15 -3.52
N GLU A 190 -8.02 -0.05 -2.71
CA GLU A 190 -9.35 0.49 -3.00
C GLU A 190 -9.97 0.02 -4.32
N PRO A 191 -10.02 -1.31 -4.57
CA PRO A 191 -10.50 -1.86 -5.83
C PRO A 191 -11.92 -1.44 -6.21
N GLU A 192 -12.75 -1.03 -5.23
CA GLU A 192 -14.13 -0.62 -5.48
C GLU A 192 -14.24 0.60 -6.38
N TRP A 193 -13.21 1.45 -6.44
CA TRP A 193 -13.19 2.55 -7.38
C TRP A 193 -13.06 2.11 -8.84
N SER A 194 -12.65 0.86 -9.09
CA SER A 194 -12.60 0.24 -10.42
C SER A 194 -13.82 -0.65 -10.72
N ILE A 195 -14.74 -0.86 -9.77
CA ILE A 195 -15.88 -1.78 -9.93
C ILE A 195 -17.11 -1.05 -10.48
N GLU A 196 -17.79 -1.63 -11.47
CA GLU A 196 -19.08 -1.15 -11.99
C GLU A 196 -20.10 -0.92 -10.85
N GLY A 197 -20.70 0.28 -10.81
CA GLY A 197 -21.56 0.71 -9.71
C GLY A 197 -20.88 1.79 -8.87
N PRO A 198 -20.10 1.44 -7.83
CA PRO A 198 -19.42 2.42 -7.00
C PRO A 198 -18.21 3.10 -7.67
N GLY A 199 -17.70 2.53 -8.77
CA GLY A 199 -16.47 2.94 -9.39
C GLY A 199 -16.50 4.32 -10.04
N THR A 200 -15.33 4.97 -10.03
CA THR A 200 -15.13 6.34 -10.53
C THR A 200 -13.92 6.47 -11.45
N THR A 201 -13.20 5.38 -11.72
CA THR A 201 -12.03 5.36 -12.60
C THR A 201 -12.42 5.37 -14.08
N THR A 202 -11.41 5.50 -14.95
CA THR A 202 -11.60 5.60 -16.41
C THR A 202 -12.14 4.31 -17.01
N GLN A 203 -11.64 3.16 -16.56
CA GLN A 203 -12.10 1.84 -16.96
C GLN A 203 -12.74 1.14 -15.76
N LEU A 204 -13.92 0.59 -15.95
CA LEU A 204 -14.62 -0.18 -14.93
C LEU A 204 -14.60 -1.68 -15.28
N VAL A 205 -14.57 -2.51 -14.24
CA VAL A 205 -14.66 -3.97 -14.31
C VAL A 205 -15.85 -4.45 -13.49
N LYS A 206 -16.34 -5.65 -13.75
CA LYS A 206 -17.39 -6.23 -12.92
C LYS A 206 -16.82 -6.64 -11.56
N ASP A 207 -17.68 -6.62 -10.55
CA ASP A 207 -17.38 -7.11 -9.19
C ASP A 207 -16.76 -8.53 -9.21
N LYS A 208 -17.32 -9.45 -10.00
CA LYS A 208 -16.80 -10.82 -10.16
C LYS A 208 -15.47 -10.89 -10.91
N GLU A 209 -15.18 -9.94 -11.79
CA GLU A 209 -13.88 -9.89 -12.49
C GLU A 209 -12.79 -9.41 -11.53
N MET A 210 -13.07 -8.37 -10.74
CA MET A 210 -12.16 -7.89 -9.68
C MET A 210 -11.95 -8.95 -8.60
N ALA A 211 -13.02 -9.58 -8.10
CA ALA A 211 -12.93 -10.65 -7.11
C ALA A 211 -12.15 -11.86 -7.64
N ARG A 212 -12.33 -12.25 -8.91
CA ARG A 212 -11.53 -13.31 -9.53
C ARG A 212 -10.05 -12.93 -9.61
N PHE A 213 -9.72 -11.70 -10.00
CA PHE A 213 -8.34 -11.22 -10.02
C PHE A 213 -7.69 -11.31 -8.63
N CYS A 214 -8.40 -10.84 -7.60
CA CYS A 214 -7.93 -10.94 -6.21
C CYS A 214 -7.77 -12.40 -5.75
N ALA A 215 -8.75 -13.25 -6.05
CA ALA A 215 -8.74 -14.67 -5.71
C ALA A 215 -7.59 -15.44 -6.37
N MET A 216 -7.27 -15.15 -7.63
CA MET A 216 -6.15 -15.78 -8.34
C MET A 216 -4.78 -15.35 -7.77
N ILE A 217 -4.66 -14.10 -7.33
CA ILE A 217 -3.45 -13.61 -6.65
C ILE A 217 -3.30 -14.25 -5.27
N ALA A 218 -4.40 -14.34 -4.51
CA ALA A 218 -4.42 -15.00 -3.20
C ALA A 218 -4.00 -16.46 -3.29
N GLU A 219 -4.59 -17.22 -4.22
CA GLU A 219 -4.19 -18.60 -4.48
C GLU A 219 -2.69 -18.70 -4.80
N ALA A 220 -2.16 -17.85 -5.67
CA ALA A 220 -0.74 -17.89 -6.02
C ALA A 220 0.18 -17.66 -4.81
N VAL A 221 -0.18 -16.76 -3.90
CA VAL A 221 0.57 -16.54 -2.65
C VAL A 221 0.52 -17.76 -1.75
N HIS A 222 -0.67 -18.32 -1.50
CA HIS A 222 -0.85 -19.48 -0.61
C HIS A 222 -0.24 -20.78 -1.15
N LEU A 223 -0.22 -20.97 -2.47
CA LEU A 223 0.41 -22.14 -3.10
C LEU A 223 1.96 -22.08 -3.09
N HIS A 224 2.54 -20.90 -2.91
CA HIS A 224 3.98 -20.68 -3.06
C HIS A 224 4.68 -20.08 -1.84
N SER A 225 3.95 -19.77 -0.76
CA SER A 225 4.51 -19.27 0.50
C SER A 225 3.53 -19.46 1.66
N ASP A 226 4.00 -19.19 2.87
CA ASP A 226 3.19 -19.09 4.09
C ASP A 226 2.76 -17.65 4.42
N LYS A 227 2.93 -16.72 3.46
CA LYS A 227 2.60 -15.31 3.65
C LYS A 227 1.10 -15.08 3.54
N MET A 228 0.63 -14.14 4.35
CA MET A 228 -0.77 -13.74 4.36
C MET A 228 -1.14 -12.88 3.13
N VAL A 229 -2.43 -12.79 2.85
CA VAL A 229 -3.03 -11.99 1.79
C VAL A 229 -4.15 -11.11 2.34
N THR A 230 -4.23 -9.87 1.85
CA THR A 230 -5.34 -8.95 2.16
C THR A 230 -5.72 -8.08 0.94
N VAL A 231 -6.80 -7.32 1.07
CA VAL A 231 -7.26 -6.30 0.12
C VAL A 231 -7.58 -5.04 0.92
N GLY A 232 -6.96 -3.90 0.57
CA GLY A 232 -7.21 -2.62 1.23
C GLY A 232 -8.47 -1.98 0.67
N SER A 233 -9.62 -2.29 1.26
CA SER A 233 -10.91 -1.85 0.72
C SER A 233 -11.28 -0.46 1.21
N ALA A 234 -11.81 0.35 0.28
CA ALA A 234 -12.05 1.78 0.51
C ALA A 234 -13.07 2.07 1.61
N CYS A 235 -13.90 1.10 2.02
CA CYS A 235 -14.93 1.34 3.02
C CYS A 235 -15.46 0.04 3.66
N LEU A 236 -15.82 0.12 4.94
CA LEU A 236 -16.49 -0.96 5.67
C LEU A 236 -17.82 -1.41 5.03
N LYS A 237 -18.48 -0.55 4.26
CA LYS A 237 -19.75 -0.88 3.60
C LYS A 237 -19.67 -2.04 2.60
N TRP A 238 -18.46 -2.40 2.15
CA TRP A 238 -18.23 -3.52 1.24
C TRP A 238 -17.67 -4.77 1.94
N HIS A 239 -17.81 -4.84 3.26
CA HIS A 239 -17.43 -5.98 4.10
C HIS A 239 -18.61 -6.64 4.83
N SER A 240 -19.86 -6.32 4.48
CA SER A 240 -21.01 -6.97 5.10
C SER A 240 -22.24 -6.91 4.20
N THR A 241 -23.07 -7.94 4.24
CA THR A 241 -24.38 -7.97 3.54
C THR A 241 -25.57 -7.93 4.47
N LYS A 242 -25.33 -7.93 5.78
CA LYS A 242 -26.36 -8.17 6.79
C LYS A 242 -26.54 -7.03 7.78
N GLN A 243 -25.62 -6.06 7.76
CA GLN A 243 -25.57 -4.98 8.74
C GLN A 243 -25.80 -3.65 8.03
N PRO A 244 -27.02 -3.08 8.10
CA PRO A 244 -27.27 -1.78 7.49
C PRO A 244 -26.31 -0.71 8.04
N PRO A 245 -25.72 0.16 7.19
CA PRO A 245 -26.01 0.36 5.78
C PRO A 245 -25.02 -0.32 4.82
N ALA A 246 -24.41 -1.45 5.21
CA ALA A 246 -23.53 -2.19 4.32
C ALA A 246 -24.23 -2.60 3.01
N GLU A 247 -23.48 -2.55 1.93
CA GLU A 247 -23.97 -2.69 0.56
C GLU A 247 -23.61 -4.07 -0.03
N ALA A 248 -22.42 -4.58 0.30
CA ALA A 248 -21.90 -5.83 -0.23
C ALA A 248 -20.85 -6.43 0.70
N HIS A 249 -20.46 -7.68 0.45
CA HIS A 249 -19.25 -8.26 0.99
C HIS A 249 -18.43 -8.86 -0.15
N TYR A 250 -17.63 -8.04 -0.82
CA TYR A 250 -16.85 -8.46 -2.00
C TYR A 250 -15.66 -9.36 -1.63
N TRP A 251 -15.19 -9.26 -0.38
CA TRP A 251 -13.88 -9.78 0.02
C TRP A 251 -13.92 -11.04 0.89
N ASN A 252 -15.10 -11.57 1.21
CA ASN A 252 -15.18 -12.84 1.94
C ASN A 252 -14.92 -14.04 1.03
N ASP A 253 -14.63 -15.17 1.66
CA ASP A 253 -14.27 -16.41 0.98
C ASP A 253 -15.39 -16.88 0.06
N THR A 254 -16.65 -16.75 0.48
CA THR A 254 -17.79 -17.13 -0.35
C THR A 254 -17.81 -16.36 -1.67
N PHE A 255 -17.59 -15.04 -1.64
CA PHE A 255 -17.60 -14.23 -2.85
C PHE A 255 -16.38 -14.51 -3.72
N LEU A 256 -15.18 -14.51 -3.14
CA LEU A 256 -13.91 -14.80 -3.85
C LEU A 256 -13.94 -16.19 -4.50
N GLN A 257 -14.34 -17.22 -3.77
CA GLN A 257 -14.39 -18.60 -4.28
C GLN A 257 -15.52 -18.81 -5.29
N SER A 258 -16.59 -18.02 -5.23
CA SER A 258 -17.62 -18.01 -6.28
C SER A 258 -17.14 -17.39 -7.58
N ALA A 259 -16.21 -16.42 -7.50
CA ALA A 259 -15.58 -15.78 -8.65
C ALA A 259 -14.43 -16.63 -9.23
N TYR A 260 -13.77 -17.41 -8.38
CA TYR A 260 -12.71 -18.34 -8.74
C TYR A 260 -12.70 -19.57 -7.83
N ASN A 261 -13.12 -20.73 -8.35
CA ASN A 261 -13.33 -21.94 -7.56
C ASN A 261 -12.00 -22.61 -7.12
N SER A 262 -11.38 -22.06 -6.08
CA SER A 262 -10.18 -22.58 -5.44
C SER A 262 -10.30 -22.45 -3.91
N PRO A 263 -9.99 -23.50 -3.12
CA PRO A 263 -10.01 -23.40 -1.66
C PRO A 263 -8.92 -22.47 -1.11
N GLU A 264 -7.86 -22.20 -1.89
CA GLU A 264 -6.78 -21.28 -1.53
C GLU A 264 -7.10 -19.82 -1.85
N ALA A 265 -8.26 -19.54 -2.46
CA ALA A 265 -8.72 -18.19 -2.75
C ALA A 265 -9.45 -17.58 -1.53
N TYR A 266 -8.67 -17.11 -0.56
CA TYR A 266 -9.16 -16.41 0.63
C TYR A 266 -8.22 -15.26 1.00
N LEU A 267 -8.71 -14.33 1.85
CA LEU A 267 -7.86 -13.35 2.53
C LEU A 267 -7.61 -13.82 3.97
N ASP A 268 -6.45 -13.56 4.56
CA ASP A 268 -6.16 -13.96 5.95
C ASP A 268 -6.75 -12.99 6.97
N PHE A 269 -6.86 -11.72 6.59
CA PHE A 269 -7.46 -10.66 7.38
C PHE A 269 -8.06 -9.59 6.46
N TYR A 270 -9.06 -8.88 6.98
CA TYR A 270 -9.67 -7.76 6.27
C TYR A 270 -8.92 -6.46 6.55
N GLN A 271 -8.90 -5.58 5.56
CA GLN A 271 -8.34 -4.25 5.68
C GLN A 271 -9.36 -3.24 5.19
N VAL A 272 -9.75 -2.31 6.07
CA VAL A 272 -10.75 -1.28 5.79
C VAL A 272 -10.15 0.10 5.90
N HIS A 273 -10.56 1.00 5.00
CA HIS A 273 -10.16 2.40 5.06
C HIS A 273 -11.26 3.26 5.68
N TYR A 274 -10.83 4.36 6.28
CA TYR A 274 -11.71 5.37 6.83
C TYR A 274 -11.25 6.77 6.48
N TYR A 275 -12.20 7.62 6.11
CA TYR A 275 -12.02 9.07 6.04
C TYR A 275 -13.29 9.78 6.54
N ASP A 276 -13.16 11.00 7.03
CA ASP A 276 -14.21 11.76 7.73
C ASP A 276 -15.58 11.84 7.02
N TRP A 277 -15.63 11.70 5.69
CA TRP A 277 -16.89 11.66 4.95
C TRP A 277 -17.75 10.43 5.28
N MET A 278 -17.14 9.36 5.80
CA MET A 278 -17.79 8.12 6.21
C MET A 278 -18.41 8.21 7.62
N TYR A 279 -18.05 9.25 8.38
CA TYR A 279 -18.61 9.48 9.70
C TYR A 279 -20.10 9.81 9.59
N ASN A 280 -20.91 9.02 10.30
CA ASN A 280 -22.28 9.37 10.61
C ASN A 280 -22.65 8.77 11.97
N PRO A 281 -23.12 9.57 12.94
CA PRO A 281 -23.38 9.08 14.30
C PRO A 281 -24.50 8.03 14.35
N ASP A 282 -25.41 8.03 13.38
CA ASP A 282 -26.58 7.15 13.38
C ASP A 282 -26.35 5.86 12.60
N TRP A 283 -25.54 5.90 11.52
CA TRP A 283 -25.41 4.79 10.59
C TRP A 283 -24.05 4.67 9.89
N GLY A 284 -23.02 5.40 10.31
CA GLY A 284 -21.75 5.50 9.58
C GLY A 284 -20.97 4.20 9.39
N TYR A 285 -20.03 4.24 8.45
CA TYR A 285 -19.07 3.16 8.12
C TYR A 285 -17.78 3.31 8.92
N ASP A 286 -17.90 3.79 10.15
CA ASP A 286 -16.82 4.30 10.95
C ASP A 286 -16.25 3.21 11.87
N PRO A 287 -14.98 2.78 11.69
CA PRO A 287 -14.38 1.77 12.55
C PRO A 287 -14.08 2.31 13.97
N PHE A 288 -14.07 3.63 14.16
CA PHE A 288 -13.77 4.29 15.43
C PHE A 288 -15.02 4.60 16.26
N GLN A 289 -16.21 4.47 15.70
CA GLN A 289 -17.45 4.66 16.44
C GLN A 289 -17.68 3.49 17.40
N ILE A 290 -17.98 3.81 18.67
CA ILE A 290 -18.23 2.80 19.72
C ILE A 290 -19.27 1.78 19.25
N GLY A 291 -18.93 0.50 19.38
CA GLY A 291 -19.82 -0.61 19.03
C GLY A 291 -19.79 -1.01 17.55
N LYS A 292 -19.07 -0.29 16.69
CA LYS A 292 -18.82 -0.68 15.29
C LYS A 292 -17.60 -1.61 15.17
N SER A 293 -17.59 -2.67 15.97
CA SER A 293 -16.52 -3.68 16.00
C SER A 293 -16.55 -4.59 14.75
N PRO A 294 -15.47 -5.35 14.47
CA PRO A 294 -15.50 -6.39 13.43
C PRO A 294 -16.70 -7.33 13.55
N SER A 295 -17.11 -7.72 14.76
CA SER A 295 -18.31 -8.57 14.91
C SER A 295 -19.62 -7.87 14.68
N TYR A 296 -19.71 -6.56 14.95
CA TYR A 296 -20.88 -5.79 14.56
C TYR A 296 -21.09 -5.88 13.05
N TRP A 297 -20.00 -5.85 12.27
CA TRP A 297 -20.03 -6.00 10.82
C TRP A 297 -20.11 -7.46 10.34
N GLU A 298 -20.17 -8.43 11.26
CA GLU A 298 -20.13 -9.88 10.98
C GLU A 298 -18.88 -10.34 10.24
N LEU A 299 -17.75 -9.68 10.48
CA LEU A 299 -16.45 -10.14 9.97
C LEU A 299 -16.07 -11.44 10.69
N ASP A 300 -15.52 -12.38 9.93
CA ASP A 300 -15.12 -13.71 10.39
C ASP A 300 -13.60 -13.88 10.53
N LYS A 301 -12.85 -12.80 10.27
CA LYS A 301 -11.39 -12.74 10.31
C LYS A 301 -10.94 -11.47 11.05
N PRO A 302 -9.70 -11.43 11.58
CA PRO A 302 -9.13 -10.18 12.06
C PRO A 302 -9.28 -9.08 11.02
N ALA A 303 -9.47 -7.84 11.48
CA ALA A 303 -9.61 -6.69 10.60
C ALA A 303 -8.75 -5.55 11.08
N ILE A 304 -7.97 -4.92 10.19
CA ILE A 304 -7.20 -3.71 10.49
C ILE A 304 -7.84 -2.49 9.83
N VAL A 305 -7.62 -1.32 10.42
CA VAL A 305 -7.90 -0.04 9.76
C VAL A 305 -6.66 0.34 8.94
N GLY A 306 -6.65 -0.03 7.66
CA GLY A 306 -5.50 0.07 6.76
C GLY A 306 -5.16 1.49 6.30
N GLU A 307 -6.15 2.38 6.34
CA GLU A 307 -5.97 3.81 6.17
C GLU A 307 -6.91 4.59 7.09
N SER A 308 -6.37 5.66 7.67
CA SER A 308 -7.12 6.70 8.37
C SER A 308 -6.35 8.01 8.25
N PRO A 309 -6.99 9.19 8.39
CA PRO A 309 -6.25 10.44 8.32
C PRO A 309 -5.11 10.49 9.36
N ALA A 310 -3.89 10.83 8.95
CA ALA A 310 -2.80 11.14 9.87
C ALA A 310 -2.93 12.58 10.38
N MET A 311 -4.13 13.06 10.68
CA MET A 311 -4.39 14.38 11.23
C MET A 311 -5.72 14.40 11.97
N THR A 312 -5.94 15.45 12.77
CA THR A 312 -7.22 15.64 13.43
C THR A 312 -8.31 16.00 12.43
N GLY A 313 -9.38 15.21 12.44
CA GLY A 313 -10.62 15.41 11.70
C GLY A 313 -11.81 15.28 12.65
N LYS A 314 -12.67 14.28 12.45
CA LYS A 314 -13.70 13.89 13.44
C LYS A 314 -13.12 13.40 14.75
N TYR A 315 -12.00 12.71 14.66
CA TYR A 315 -11.22 12.21 15.78
C TYR A 315 -9.81 12.81 15.71
N THR A 316 -9.15 12.96 16.87
CA THR A 316 -7.70 13.14 16.90
C THR A 316 -7.01 11.84 16.46
N VAL A 317 -5.74 11.90 16.06
CA VAL A 317 -4.99 10.67 15.73
C VAL A 317 -4.91 9.73 16.94
N GLU A 318 -4.74 10.28 18.14
CA GLU A 318 -4.76 9.50 19.39
C GLU A 318 -6.09 8.77 19.59
N GLN A 319 -7.22 9.45 19.35
CA GLN A 319 -8.54 8.84 19.42
C GLN A 319 -8.73 7.75 18.36
N MET A 320 -8.25 7.93 17.13
CA MET A 320 -8.34 6.89 16.11
C MET A 320 -7.55 5.64 16.52
N VAL A 321 -6.33 5.83 17.04
CA VAL A 321 -5.50 4.73 17.54
C VAL A 321 -6.17 4.00 18.71
N SER A 322 -6.67 4.74 19.71
CA SER A 322 -7.35 4.13 20.86
C SER A 322 -8.64 3.43 20.46
N ASN A 323 -9.47 4.09 19.65
CA ASN A 323 -10.78 3.57 19.27
C ASN A 323 -10.68 2.33 18.39
N ALA A 324 -9.70 2.26 17.47
CA ALA A 324 -9.45 1.04 16.70
C ALA A 324 -9.17 -0.16 17.62
N TYR A 325 -8.29 0.02 18.60
CA TYR A 325 -7.96 -1.01 19.57
C TYR A 325 -9.15 -1.38 20.47
N GLU A 326 -9.85 -0.39 21.02
CA GLU A 326 -11.00 -0.59 21.91
C GLU A 326 -12.20 -1.25 21.21
N ASN A 327 -12.41 -0.94 19.93
CA ASN A 327 -13.44 -1.58 19.10
C ASN A 327 -13.03 -2.97 18.59
N GLY A 328 -11.83 -3.46 18.92
CA GLY A 328 -11.41 -4.83 18.61
C GLY A 328 -10.85 -5.03 17.20
N TYR A 329 -10.46 -3.96 16.50
CA TYR A 329 -9.65 -4.10 15.29
C TYR A 329 -8.24 -4.58 15.65
N ALA A 330 -7.61 -5.31 14.74
CA ALA A 330 -6.28 -5.88 14.91
C ALA A 330 -5.13 -4.90 14.61
N GLY A 331 -5.45 -3.66 14.27
CA GLY A 331 -4.45 -2.66 13.97
C GLY A 331 -5.00 -1.39 13.31
N ILE A 332 -4.12 -0.41 13.17
CA ILE A 332 -4.35 0.85 12.49
C ILE A 332 -3.09 1.29 11.74
N MET A 333 -3.26 1.88 10.56
CA MET A 333 -2.17 2.43 9.75
C MET A 333 -2.55 3.82 9.24
N PRO A 334 -2.20 4.91 9.94
CA PRO A 334 -2.52 6.26 9.48
C PRO A 334 -1.90 6.61 8.12
N TRP A 335 -2.58 7.48 7.38
CA TRP A 335 -2.21 8.00 6.07
C TRP A 335 -1.78 9.48 6.19
N SER A 336 -0.52 9.84 5.96
CA SER A 336 0.61 8.98 5.62
C SER A 336 1.94 9.63 6.02
N TYR A 337 3.04 8.91 5.82
CA TYR A 337 4.39 9.42 6.00
C TYR A 337 4.75 10.50 4.99
N PHE A 338 4.38 10.33 3.70
CA PHE A 338 4.93 11.14 2.61
C PHE A 338 3.99 11.45 1.41
N ALA A 339 2.70 11.11 1.45
CA ALA A 339 1.80 11.41 0.32
C ALA A 339 1.61 12.92 0.10
N ASN A 340 1.61 13.72 1.19
CA ASN A 340 1.46 15.18 1.17
C ASN A 340 0.22 15.67 0.38
N ASP A 341 -0.90 14.97 0.51
CA ASP A 341 -2.14 15.17 -0.23
C ASP A 341 -3.26 15.88 0.58
N GLY A 342 -2.95 16.27 1.82
CA GLY A 342 -3.86 17.00 2.70
C GLY A 342 -4.62 16.14 3.71
N TYR A 343 -4.33 14.84 3.80
CA TYR A 343 -4.92 13.93 4.80
C TYR A 343 -4.04 13.67 6.02
N GLY A 344 -2.96 14.44 6.17
CA GLY A 344 -2.08 14.40 7.34
C GLY A 344 -0.62 14.21 6.98
N THR A 345 0.23 14.18 8.01
CA THR A 345 1.68 14.03 7.89
C THR A 345 2.22 13.12 8.98
N TRP A 346 3.45 12.63 8.79
CA TRP A 346 4.16 11.89 9.83
C TRP A 346 4.22 12.63 11.18
N ASP A 347 4.48 13.93 11.17
CA ASP A 347 4.58 14.74 12.38
C ASP A 347 3.28 14.82 13.16
N ASN A 348 2.14 14.66 12.49
CA ASN A 348 0.83 14.68 13.13
C ASN A 348 0.47 13.33 13.80
N SER A 349 1.08 12.22 13.40
CA SER A 349 0.70 10.87 13.86
C SER A 349 1.74 10.18 14.75
N LYS A 350 3.02 10.48 14.59
CA LYS A 350 4.13 9.72 15.23
C LYS A 350 4.05 9.63 16.75
N GLU A 351 3.61 10.70 17.43
CA GLU A 351 3.52 10.72 18.90
C GLU A 351 2.38 9.83 19.41
N ALA A 352 1.26 9.76 18.69
CA ALA A 352 0.14 8.88 19.05
C ALA A 352 0.53 7.40 18.89
N LEU A 353 1.20 7.06 17.78
CA LEU A 353 1.71 5.70 17.55
C LEU A 353 2.75 5.31 18.59
N LYS A 354 3.63 6.23 18.97
CA LYS A 354 4.62 6.01 20.03
C LYS A 354 3.96 5.80 21.39
N ALA A 355 3.00 6.64 21.76
CA ALA A 355 2.28 6.52 23.03
C ALA A 355 1.56 5.17 23.14
N PHE A 356 0.90 4.74 22.07
CA PHE A 356 0.24 3.42 22.05
C PHE A 356 1.25 2.28 22.19
N ARG A 357 2.36 2.32 21.45
CA ARG A 357 3.42 1.31 21.60
C ARG A 357 3.96 1.29 23.02
N ASP A 358 4.27 2.44 23.62
CA ASP A 358 4.84 2.53 24.97
C ASP A 358 3.88 1.91 26.02
N ALA A 359 2.56 1.98 25.80
CA ALA A 359 1.55 1.33 26.64
C ALA A 359 1.32 -0.16 26.31
N HIS A 360 1.63 -0.62 25.09
CA HIS A 360 1.27 -1.95 24.58
C HIS A 360 2.45 -2.73 23.96
N ALA A 361 3.68 -2.46 24.40
CA ALA A 361 4.90 -2.98 23.79
C ALA A 361 4.91 -4.51 23.58
N SER A 362 4.31 -5.30 24.48
CA SER A 362 4.28 -6.76 24.37
C SER A 362 3.57 -7.26 23.11
N MET A 363 2.54 -6.56 22.63
CA MET A 363 1.80 -6.91 21.41
C MET A 363 2.20 -6.07 20.18
N VAL A 364 2.99 -5.00 20.37
CA VAL A 364 3.45 -4.16 19.26
C VAL A 364 4.86 -4.53 18.82
N ASP A 365 5.80 -4.69 19.76
CA ASP A 365 7.22 -4.84 19.42
C ASP A 365 7.47 -6.13 18.64
N PHE A 366 7.90 -5.96 17.39
CA PHE A 366 8.34 -7.03 16.49
C PHE A 366 9.86 -7.18 16.56
N LYS A 367 10.36 -8.38 16.25
CA LYS A 367 11.79 -8.65 16.01
C LYS A 367 11.91 -9.67 14.89
N CYS A 368 12.71 -9.35 13.89
CA CYS A 368 13.10 -10.32 12.88
C CYS A 368 14.09 -11.32 13.49
N THR A 369 13.77 -12.61 13.44
CA THR A 369 14.59 -13.69 14.04
C THR A 369 15.31 -14.57 12.99
N SER A 370 15.02 -14.39 11.70
CA SER A 370 15.70 -15.08 10.58
C SER A 370 16.28 -14.07 9.59
N THR A 371 17.60 -14.06 9.44
CA THR A 371 18.32 -13.25 8.44
C THR A 371 18.75 -14.13 7.28
N ASP A 372 17.81 -14.71 6.53
CA ASP A 372 18.14 -15.46 5.30
C ASP A 372 18.20 -14.56 4.05
N VAL A 373 17.89 -13.28 4.19
CA VAL A 373 18.06 -12.29 3.14
C VAL A 373 19.41 -11.60 3.35
N SER A 374 20.48 -12.19 2.82
CA SER A 374 21.76 -11.47 2.72
C SER A 374 21.70 -10.57 1.49
N PRO A 375 21.78 -9.23 1.65
CA PRO A 375 21.76 -8.33 0.51
C PRO A 375 22.96 -8.61 -0.39
N GLU A 376 22.71 -8.77 -1.68
CA GLU A 376 23.78 -8.64 -2.67
C GLU A 376 24.22 -7.16 -2.63
N LYS A 377 25.43 -6.89 -2.13
CA LYS A 377 25.95 -5.52 -2.00
C LYS A 377 26.01 -4.85 -3.38
N LYS A 378 25.04 -4.00 -3.69
CA LYS A 378 25.17 -3.05 -4.81
C LYS A 378 26.24 -2.01 -4.46
N PRO A 379 27.10 -1.63 -5.41
CA PRO A 379 28.00 -0.51 -5.22
C PRO A 379 27.17 0.76 -5.00
N ALA A 380 27.62 1.60 -4.06
CA ALA A 380 27.01 2.91 -3.80
C ALA A 380 26.78 3.65 -5.12
N GLN A 381 25.55 4.14 -5.34
CA GLN A 381 25.28 5.03 -6.47
C GLN A 381 26.20 6.25 -6.32
N GLY A 382 27.14 6.37 -7.26
CA GLY A 382 28.15 7.42 -7.25
C GLY A 382 27.52 8.81 -7.23
N ASN A 383 28.16 9.72 -6.50
CA ASN A 383 27.84 11.14 -6.52
C ASN A 383 27.56 11.61 -7.95
N ILE A 384 26.44 12.32 -8.14
CA ILE A 384 26.06 12.92 -9.42
C ILE A 384 27.21 13.84 -9.86
N ASP A 385 27.93 13.44 -10.91
CA ASP A 385 28.85 14.34 -11.59
C ASP A 385 28.02 15.47 -12.22
N ARG A 386 28.30 16.71 -11.79
CA ARG A 386 27.40 17.88 -11.89
C ARG A 386 27.71 18.77 -13.09
N SER A 387 28.16 18.19 -14.20
CA SER A 387 28.30 18.96 -15.44
C SER A 387 28.09 18.07 -16.67
N PHE A 388 26.96 18.24 -17.33
CA PHE A 388 26.70 17.67 -18.65
C PHE A 388 26.88 18.78 -19.69
N LYS A 389 28.13 19.10 -20.04
CA LYS A 389 28.40 20.07 -21.12
C LYS A 389 28.11 19.40 -22.47
N GLY A 390 27.15 19.93 -23.25
CA GLY A 390 26.84 19.45 -24.61
C GLY A 390 25.41 19.75 -25.09
N ASN A 391 25.04 19.25 -26.27
CA ASN A 391 23.69 19.35 -26.88
C ASN A 391 22.63 18.43 -26.22
N ASN A 392 22.79 18.12 -24.93
CA ASN A 392 21.88 17.24 -24.21
C ASN A 392 20.63 18.01 -23.78
N GLU A 393 19.50 17.31 -23.68
CA GLU A 393 18.23 17.86 -23.20
C GLU A 393 18.01 17.43 -21.75
N ILE A 394 17.54 18.35 -20.89
CA ILE A 394 17.02 18.03 -19.56
C ILE A 394 15.50 18.18 -19.53
N ARG A 395 14.82 17.19 -18.96
CA ARG A 395 13.39 17.26 -18.61
C ARG A 395 13.24 17.10 -17.10
N LEU A 396 12.35 17.87 -16.50
CA LEU A 396 11.98 17.71 -15.09
C LEU A 396 10.50 17.35 -15.00
N PHE A 397 10.16 16.45 -14.10
CA PHE A 397 8.81 16.00 -13.81
C PHE A 397 8.53 16.15 -12.31
N ASP A 398 7.27 16.38 -11.93
CA ASP A 398 6.88 16.25 -10.54
C ASP A 398 6.79 14.77 -10.12
N MET A 399 6.57 14.52 -8.83
CA MET A 399 6.49 13.15 -8.30
C MET A 399 5.28 12.36 -8.79
N GLN A 400 4.32 13.01 -9.47
CA GLN A 400 3.19 12.36 -10.11
C GLN A 400 3.48 12.03 -11.59
N GLY A 401 4.62 12.46 -12.12
CA GLY A 401 5.05 12.24 -13.49
C GLY A 401 4.76 13.39 -14.44
N ARG A 402 4.14 14.49 -14.01
CA ARG A 402 3.84 15.60 -14.92
C ARG A 402 5.11 16.37 -15.25
N MET A 403 5.40 16.56 -16.54
CA MET A 403 6.55 17.35 -16.98
C MET A 403 6.38 18.82 -16.60
N VAL A 404 7.29 19.33 -15.77
CA VAL A 404 7.30 20.72 -15.28
C VAL A 404 8.35 21.60 -15.96
N PHE A 405 9.36 20.99 -16.59
CA PHE A 405 10.40 21.71 -17.31
C PHE A 405 10.98 20.87 -18.46
N ARG A 406 11.38 21.55 -19.54
CA ARG A 406 12.16 20.98 -20.65
C ARG A 406 13.11 22.04 -21.19
N GLY A 407 14.38 21.71 -21.36
CA GLY A 407 15.37 22.66 -21.88
C GLY A 407 16.74 22.03 -22.13
N PRO A 408 17.75 22.83 -22.53
CA PRO A 408 19.12 22.34 -22.65
C PRO A 408 19.68 21.97 -21.27
N ALA A 409 20.47 20.90 -21.19
CA ALA A 409 21.21 20.49 -19.99
C ALA A 409 22.48 21.35 -19.78
N ASP A 410 22.45 22.63 -20.15
CA ASP A 410 23.61 23.54 -20.17
C ASP A 410 23.89 24.23 -18.82
N ARG A 411 23.00 24.01 -17.84
CA ARG A 411 23.01 24.64 -16.51
C ARG A 411 22.68 23.61 -15.44
N ASP A 412 23.15 23.86 -14.21
CA ASP A 412 22.80 23.04 -13.05
C ASP A 412 21.28 23.04 -12.83
N ILE A 413 20.73 21.90 -12.42
CA ILE A 413 19.28 21.74 -12.14
C ILE A 413 18.80 22.80 -11.13
N LYS A 414 19.65 23.18 -10.17
CA LYS A 414 19.37 24.22 -9.15
C LYS A 414 19.15 25.61 -9.74
N ASP A 415 19.71 25.87 -10.92
CA ASP A 415 19.71 27.17 -11.60
C ASP A 415 18.62 27.23 -12.70
N LEU A 416 17.88 26.14 -12.90
CA LEU A 416 16.73 26.11 -13.81
C LEU A 416 15.54 26.82 -13.16
N ASN A 417 14.90 27.71 -13.93
CA ASN A 417 13.69 28.39 -13.48
C ASN A 417 12.50 27.42 -13.56
N THR A 418 12.27 26.67 -12.50
CA THR A 418 11.17 25.70 -12.38
C THR A 418 9.87 26.33 -11.85
N GLY A 419 9.74 27.66 -11.84
CA GLY A 419 8.59 28.35 -11.25
C GLY A 419 8.44 28.10 -9.74
N ASN A 420 7.20 27.97 -9.25
CA ASN A 420 6.88 27.87 -7.81
C ASN A 420 7.02 26.43 -7.25
N LEU A 421 8.09 25.72 -7.62
CA LEU A 421 8.38 24.34 -7.21
C LEU A 421 9.45 24.25 -6.11
N SER A 422 9.76 25.38 -5.47
CA SER A 422 10.64 25.44 -4.30
C SER A 422 10.17 24.48 -3.21
N GLY A 423 11.08 23.64 -2.70
CA GLY A 423 10.81 22.65 -1.66
C GLY A 423 10.24 21.33 -2.16
N LYS A 424 10.04 21.15 -3.47
CA LYS A 424 9.52 19.91 -4.04
C LYS A 424 10.63 19.01 -4.57
N VAL A 425 10.43 17.70 -4.45
CA VAL A 425 11.25 16.70 -5.15
C VAL A 425 10.77 16.62 -6.59
N LEU A 426 11.71 16.65 -7.53
CA LEU A 426 11.47 16.51 -8.96
C LEU A 426 12.22 15.28 -9.47
N ILE A 427 11.70 14.66 -10.52
CA ILE A 427 12.41 13.66 -11.31
C ILE A 427 13.11 14.40 -12.44
N PHE A 428 14.40 14.15 -12.67
CA PHE A 428 15.12 14.69 -13.81
C PHE A 428 15.48 13.58 -14.80
N GLN A 429 15.46 13.93 -16.08
CA GLN A 429 16.00 13.11 -17.17
C GLN A 429 16.99 13.94 -17.97
N ILE A 430 18.09 13.33 -18.37
CA ILE A 430 19.06 13.87 -19.30
C ILE A 430 19.10 12.94 -20.49
N SER A 431 18.77 13.45 -21.66
CA SER A 431 18.82 12.71 -22.92
C SER A 431 19.89 13.28 -23.85
N GLY A 432 20.50 12.41 -24.64
CA GLY A 432 21.45 12.80 -25.67
C GLY A 432 20.76 13.45 -26.88
N PRO A 433 21.53 14.00 -27.83
CA PRO A 433 20.99 14.56 -29.07
C PRO A 433 20.21 13.56 -29.93
N ASP A 434 20.46 12.26 -29.74
CA ASP A 434 19.74 11.14 -30.37
C ASP A 434 18.44 10.77 -29.64
N GLY A 435 18.09 11.50 -28.58
CA GLY A 435 16.90 11.27 -27.75
C GLY A 435 17.03 10.15 -26.74
N ARG A 436 18.16 9.43 -26.69
CA ARG A 436 18.36 8.33 -25.73
C ARG A 436 18.57 8.87 -24.33
N LEU A 437 17.96 8.23 -23.34
CA LEU A 437 18.16 8.55 -21.94
C LEU A 437 19.61 8.25 -21.54
N ILE A 438 20.35 9.26 -21.12
CA ILE A 438 21.72 9.16 -20.62
C ILE A 438 21.71 8.95 -19.11
N LYS A 439 20.86 9.71 -18.41
CA LYS A 439 20.76 9.67 -16.96
C LYS A 439 19.38 10.11 -16.51
N ALA A 440 18.91 9.54 -15.42
CA ALA A 440 17.77 10.06 -14.70
C ALA A 440 17.97 9.92 -13.20
N GLY A 441 17.10 10.55 -12.41
CA GLY A 441 17.13 10.46 -10.96
C GLY A 441 16.24 11.51 -10.32
N ARG A 442 16.39 11.69 -9.02
CA ARG A 442 15.62 12.64 -8.22
C ARG A 442 16.43 13.88 -7.86
N TYR A 443 15.77 15.01 -7.73
CA TYR A 443 16.36 16.27 -7.31
C TYR A 443 15.41 17.05 -6.40
N LEU A 444 15.82 17.32 -5.16
CA LEU A 444 15.10 18.22 -4.27
C LEU A 444 15.42 19.68 -4.65
N GLN A 445 14.42 20.41 -5.16
CA GLN A 445 14.55 21.83 -5.47
C GLN A 445 14.64 22.64 -4.18
N LYS A 446 15.86 23.00 -3.76
CA LYS A 446 16.07 23.87 -2.60
C LYS A 446 15.53 25.28 -2.87
N SER A 447 14.95 25.92 -1.86
CA SER A 447 14.51 27.30 -1.95
C SER A 447 15.70 28.21 -2.25
N GLN A 448 15.53 29.11 -3.23
CA GLN A 448 16.50 30.18 -3.43
C GLN A 448 16.32 31.19 -2.29
N VAL A 449 17.03 30.96 -1.18
CA VAL A 449 17.26 32.02 -0.20
C VAL A 449 18.09 33.08 -0.93
N THR A 450 17.42 34.14 -1.36
CA THR A 450 18.09 35.32 -1.90
C THR A 450 18.93 35.92 -0.77
N SER A 451 20.22 35.60 -0.75
CA SER A 451 21.18 36.38 0.03
C SER A 451 21.26 37.79 -0.59
N ARG A 452 20.35 38.67 -0.17
CA ARG A 452 20.58 40.11 -0.34
C ARG A 452 21.79 40.43 0.54
N LYS A 453 22.99 40.44 -0.05
CA LYS A 453 24.11 41.21 0.49
C LYS A 453 23.65 42.66 0.50
N SER A 454 23.18 43.13 1.65
CA SER A 454 23.05 44.55 1.94
C SER A 454 24.45 45.14 1.85
N CYS A 455 24.66 45.95 0.82
CA CYS A 455 25.81 46.85 0.73
C CYS A 455 25.64 47.87 1.87
N VAL A 456 26.43 47.73 2.93
CA VAL A 456 26.54 48.76 3.96
C VAL A 456 27.52 49.80 3.42
N CYS A 457 27.00 50.95 2.98
CA CYS A 457 27.83 52.13 2.78
C CYS A 457 28.24 52.65 4.16
N GLU A 458 29.52 52.51 4.51
CA GLU A 458 30.14 53.27 5.60
C GLU A 458 30.22 54.75 5.19
N LEU A 459 29.52 55.59 5.96
CA LEU A 459 29.73 57.04 6.01
C LEU A 459 31.01 57.29 6.80
N ASN A 460 32.08 57.71 6.11
CA ASN A 460 33.25 58.29 6.76
C ASN A 460 32.98 59.76 7.08
N LEU A 461 33.08 60.10 8.36
CA LEU A 461 33.22 61.45 8.88
C LEU A 461 34.68 61.91 8.69
N SER A 462 34.87 62.94 7.86
CA SER A 462 35.86 64.02 8.05
C SER A 462 35.52 65.18 7.14
#